data_AF-A0A7S3KBQ0-F1
#
_entry.id   AF-A0A7S3KBQ0-F1
#
_cell.length_a   1.000
_cell.length_b   1.000
_cell.length_c   1.000
_cell.angle_alpha   90.00
_cell.angle_beta   90.00
_cell.angle_gamma   90.00
#
_symmetry.space_group_name_H-M   'P 1'
#
loop_
_entity.id
_entity.type
_entity.pdbx_description
1 polymer ?
#
loop_
_entity_poly.entity_id
_entity_poly.type
_entity_poly.pdbx_seq_one_letter_code
_entity_poly.pdbx_strand_id
1 'polypeptide(L)'
;TENDCYSLWTCFLISFDNTFKNDGGVGGYLESAYVRETDGIDVTYGRVIFDNLAFFVVGILMIEIISGLIIDTFVDYRQQNKEIEDDCKKICFMCDRTREQLEKNLGVDGFRFHIHNQHYMWDYIFFIAYLGSKQEREGQIKNTTERYVLDKIKEDDHSWLP
;
A
#
# COMPACT_ATOMS: atom_id res chain seq x y z
N THR A 1 29.24 -31.66 5.79
CA THR A 1 27.98 -32.29 6.18
C THR A 1 28.06 -33.03 7.50
N GLU A 2 29.17 -33.71 7.85
CA GLU A 2 29.24 -34.58 9.05
C GLU A 2 29.12 -33.88 10.43
N ASN A 3 29.15 -32.54 10.52
CA ASN A 3 28.97 -31.80 11.80
C ASN A 3 28.03 -30.58 11.71
N ASP A 4 27.33 -30.38 10.59
CA ASP A 4 26.59 -29.14 10.35
C ASP A 4 25.22 -29.13 11.08
N CYS A 5 24.64 -30.30 11.34
CA CYS A 5 23.34 -30.47 12.01
C CYS A 5 23.52 -31.24 13.34
N TYR A 6 23.94 -30.54 14.40
CA TYR A 6 24.10 -31.12 15.76
C TYR A 6 22.89 -30.88 16.68
N SER A 7 22.07 -29.87 16.38
CA SER A 7 20.83 -29.58 17.11
C SER A 7 19.66 -29.48 16.13
N LEU A 8 18.45 -29.82 16.59
CA LEU A 8 17.24 -29.77 15.76
C LEU A 8 17.00 -28.36 15.19
N TRP A 9 17.26 -27.32 15.99
CA TRP A 9 17.15 -25.93 15.56
C TRP A 9 18.17 -25.57 14.48
N THR A 10 19.43 -25.98 14.65
CA THR A 10 20.48 -25.77 13.66
C THR A 10 20.14 -26.47 12.36
N CYS A 11 19.63 -27.70 12.42
CA CYS A 11 19.20 -28.46 11.26
C CYS A 11 18.05 -27.79 10.51
N PHE A 12 17.07 -27.27 11.25
CA PHE A 12 15.94 -26.54 10.69
C PHE A 12 16.41 -25.31 9.91
N LEU A 13 17.26 -24.48 10.52
CA LEU A 13 17.78 -23.28 9.88
C LEU A 13 18.63 -23.60 8.64
N ILE A 14 19.49 -24.62 8.71
CA ILE A 14 20.31 -25.05 7.56
C ILE A 14 19.42 -25.57 6.44
N SER A 15 18.41 -26.38 6.75
CA SER A 15 17.48 -26.90 5.74
C SER A 15 16.67 -25.79 5.10
N PHE A 16 16.17 -24.84 5.90
CA PHE A 16 15.42 -23.69 5.42
C PHE A 16 16.28 -22.78 4.53
N ASP A 17 17.50 -22.44 4.96
CA ASP A 17 18.44 -21.61 4.20
C ASP A 17 18.83 -22.26 2.86
N ASN A 18 19.13 -23.56 2.88
CA ASN A 18 19.49 -24.30 1.68
C ASN A 18 18.30 -24.57 0.75
N THR A 19 17.06 -24.48 1.24
CA THR A 19 15.86 -24.64 0.40
C THR A 19 15.76 -23.56 -0.66
N PHE A 20 16.17 -22.32 -0.34
CA PHE A 20 16.09 -21.19 -1.26
C PHE A 20 17.41 -20.91 -1.99
N LYS A 21 18.54 -21.37 -1.45
CA LYS A 21 19.87 -21.15 -2.04
C LYS A 21 20.25 -22.16 -3.13
N ASN A 22 19.68 -23.37 -3.10
CA ASN A 22 19.99 -24.42 -4.05
C ASN A 22 18.78 -24.69 -4.97
N ASP A 23 19.04 -24.88 -6.27
CA ASP A 23 18.01 -25.10 -7.31
C ASP A 23 17.15 -26.37 -7.12
N GLY A 24 17.48 -27.24 -6.16
CA GLY A 24 16.75 -28.47 -5.82
C GLY A 24 16.24 -28.53 -4.38
N GLY A 25 16.21 -27.39 -3.69
CA GLY A 25 15.85 -27.32 -2.28
C GLY A 25 16.83 -28.09 -1.37
N VAL A 26 16.30 -28.67 -0.29
CA VAL A 26 17.10 -29.48 0.66
C VAL A 26 17.77 -30.68 -0.03
N GLY A 27 17.13 -31.27 -1.04
CA GLY A 27 17.68 -32.39 -1.81
C GLY A 27 18.92 -32.05 -2.63
N GLY A 28 19.13 -30.76 -2.95
CA GLY A 28 20.36 -30.28 -3.60
C GLY A 28 21.53 -30.10 -2.64
N TYR A 29 21.26 -29.92 -1.34
CA TYR A 29 22.29 -29.78 -0.30
C TYR A 29 22.71 -31.13 0.29
N LEU A 30 21.75 -32.04 0.45
CA LEU A 30 22.01 -33.35 1.01
C LEU A 30 22.62 -34.31 -0.01
N GLU A 31 23.17 -35.43 0.47
CA GLU A 31 23.74 -36.45 -0.41
C GLU A 31 22.72 -37.01 -1.39
N SER A 32 23.21 -37.31 -2.60
CA SER A 32 22.43 -37.79 -3.74
C SER A 32 21.64 -39.05 -3.38
N ALA A 33 20.34 -39.03 -3.70
CA ALA A 33 19.45 -40.19 -3.59
C ALA A 33 19.78 -41.34 -4.57
N TYR A 34 20.67 -41.06 -5.53
CA TYR A 34 21.15 -41.98 -6.55
C TYR A 34 22.55 -42.45 -6.18
N VAL A 35 22.70 -43.76 -5.96
CA VAL A 35 24.00 -44.40 -5.78
C VAL A 35 24.34 -45.12 -7.09
N ARG A 36 25.47 -44.75 -7.70
CA ARG A 36 25.93 -45.38 -8.92
C ARG A 36 26.75 -46.61 -8.57
N GLU A 37 26.22 -47.79 -8.85
CA GLU A 37 26.92 -49.06 -8.71
C GLU A 37 27.50 -49.52 -10.05
N THR A 38 28.37 -50.53 -10.02
CA THR A 38 29.01 -51.08 -11.24
C THR A 38 28.02 -51.71 -12.23
N ASP A 39 26.86 -52.17 -11.76
CA ASP A 39 25.83 -52.86 -12.56
C ASP A 39 24.54 -52.04 -12.76
N GLY A 40 24.47 -50.78 -12.28
CA GLY A 40 23.26 -49.96 -12.42
C GLY A 40 23.22 -48.73 -11.51
N ILE A 41 22.06 -48.09 -11.46
CA ILE A 41 21.76 -46.99 -10.53
C ILE A 41 20.80 -47.54 -9.49
N ASP A 42 21.21 -47.56 -8.23
CA ASP A 42 20.30 -47.83 -7.12
C ASP A 42 19.65 -46.51 -6.67
N VAL A 43 18.33 -46.54 -6.52
CA VAL A 43 17.51 -45.35 -6.26
C VAL A 43 16.78 -45.53 -4.93
N THR A 44 17.10 -44.65 -3.98
CA THR A 44 16.35 -44.61 -2.72
C THR A 44 15.05 -43.84 -2.93
N TYR A 45 13.98 -44.53 -3.34
CA TYR A 45 12.67 -43.92 -3.64
C TYR A 45 12.11 -43.06 -2.50
N GLY A 46 12.27 -43.50 -1.24
CA GLY A 46 11.83 -42.73 -0.08
C GLY A 46 12.52 -41.36 0.03
N ARG A 47 13.80 -41.29 -0.39
CA ARG A 47 14.56 -40.05 -0.41
C ARG A 47 14.11 -39.12 -1.53
N VAL A 48 13.89 -39.65 -2.73
CA VAL A 48 13.38 -38.87 -3.87
C VAL A 48 12.03 -38.23 -3.52
N ILE A 49 11.12 -38.99 -2.90
CA ILE A 49 9.81 -38.46 -2.48
C ILE A 49 9.97 -37.38 -1.42
N PHE A 50 10.84 -37.60 -0.42
CA PHE A 50 11.12 -36.62 0.63
C PHE A 50 11.64 -35.30 0.05
N ASP A 51 12.65 -35.34 -0.83
CA ASP A 51 13.27 -34.13 -1.39
C ASP A 51 12.26 -33.31 -2.22
N ASN A 52 11.45 -33.96 -3.04
CA ASN A 52 10.42 -33.30 -3.85
C ASN A 52 9.29 -32.72 -2.99
N LEU A 53 8.80 -33.46 -1.99
CA LEU A 53 7.75 -32.97 -1.09
C LEU A 53 8.26 -31.80 -0.24
N ALA A 54 9.50 -31.86 0.26
CA ALA A 54 10.11 -30.79 1.03
C ALA A 54 10.24 -29.51 0.19
N PHE A 55 10.69 -29.63 -1.08
CA PHE A 55 10.77 -28.48 -1.98
C PHE A 55 9.40 -27.88 -2.30
N PHE A 56 8.39 -28.71 -2.55
CA PHE A 56 7.04 -28.23 -2.84
C PHE A 56 6.43 -27.49 -1.63
N VAL A 57 6.50 -28.09 -0.44
CA VAL A 57 5.86 -27.56 0.76
C VAL A 57 6.59 -26.33 1.31
N VAL A 58 7.93 -26.35 1.35
CA VAL A 58 8.70 -25.26 1.97
C VAL A 58 9.09 -24.19 0.95
N GLY A 59 9.46 -24.58 -0.27
CA GLY A 59 9.88 -23.64 -1.31
C GLY A 59 8.68 -23.04 -2.04
N ILE A 60 7.99 -23.87 -2.83
CA ILE A 60 6.94 -23.42 -3.75
C ILE A 60 5.77 -22.79 -2.99
N LEU A 61 5.17 -23.51 -2.02
CA LEU A 61 4.01 -22.97 -1.30
C LEU A 61 4.34 -21.67 -0.56
N MET A 62 5.52 -21.53 0.03
CA MET A 62 5.90 -20.31 0.75
C MET A 62 6.01 -19.11 -0.20
N ILE A 63 6.63 -19.29 -1.38
CA ILE A 63 6.75 -18.23 -2.39
C ILE A 63 5.38 -17.83 -2.93
N GLU A 64 4.50 -18.80 -3.21
CA GLU A 64 3.14 -18.54 -3.69
C GLU A 64 2.29 -17.81 -2.64
N ILE A 65 2.41 -18.16 -1.36
CA ILE A 65 1.73 -17.45 -0.26
C ILE A 65 2.21 -15.99 -0.18
N ILE A 66 3.52 -15.75 -0.17
CA ILE A 66 4.08 -14.38 -0.10
C ILE A 66 3.64 -13.58 -1.33
N SER A 67 3.71 -14.18 -2.51
CA SER A 67 3.28 -13.53 -3.76
C SER A 67 1.79 -13.21 -3.74
N GLY A 68 0.96 -14.12 -3.23
CA GLY A 68 -0.47 -13.89 -3.01
C GLY A 68 -0.75 -12.70 -2.10
N LEU A 69 -0.06 -12.60 -0.96
CA LEU A 69 -0.19 -11.47 -0.03
C LEU A 69 0.21 -10.13 -0.66
N ILE A 70 1.28 -10.14 -1.46
CA ILE A 70 1.75 -8.95 -2.18
C ILE A 70 0.69 -8.51 -3.20
N ILE A 71 0.15 -9.45 -3.98
CA ILE A 71 -0.87 -9.17 -5.00
C ILE A 71 -2.13 -8.59 -4.34
N ASP A 72 -2.60 -9.21 -3.25
CA ASP A 72 -3.76 -8.77 -2.49
C ASP A 72 -3.61 -7.31 -2.03
N THR A 73 -2.46 -6.99 -1.43
CA THR A 73 -2.14 -5.61 -1.01
C THR A 73 -2.14 -4.60 -2.18
N PHE A 74 -1.61 -4.99 -3.35
CA PHE A 74 -1.64 -4.12 -4.53
C PHE A 74 -3.06 -3.94 -5.10
N VAL A 75 -3.92 -4.96 -4.99
CA VAL A 75 -5.32 -4.85 -5.40
C VAL A 75 -6.06 -3.87 -4.49
N ASP A 76 -5.88 -3.98 -3.18
CA ASP A 76 -6.45 -3.06 -2.20
C ASP A 76 -5.99 -1.62 -2.44
N TYR A 77 -4.70 -1.41 -2.65
CA TYR A 77 -4.15 -0.08 -2.94
C TYR A 77 -4.75 0.52 -4.23
N ARG A 78 -4.97 -0.30 -5.27
CA ARG A 78 -5.63 0.16 -6.50
C ARG A 78 -7.09 0.51 -6.28
N GLN A 79 -7.80 -0.27 -5.48
CA GLN A 79 -9.20 -0.02 -5.16
C GLN A 79 -9.36 1.28 -4.37
N GLN A 80 -8.54 1.53 -3.35
CA GLN A 80 -8.52 2.79 -2.60
C GLN A 80 -8.24 4.00 -3.49
N ASN A 81 -7.24 3.91 -4.38
CA ASN A 81 -6.95 5.00 -5.33
C ASN A 81 -8.11 5.27 -6.27
N LYS A 82 -8.80 4.21 -6.73
CA LYS A 82 -9.98 4.34 -7.59
C LYS A 82 -11.15 4.99 -6.86
N GLU A 83 -11.37 4.65 -5.59
CA GLU A 83 -12.39 5.28 -4.75
C GLU A 83 -12.13 6.78 -4.59
N ILE A 84 -10.89 7.16 -4.26
CA ILE A 84 -10.50 8.57 -4.18
C ILE A 84 -10.73 9.30 -5.52
N GLU A 85 -10.34 8.69 -6.65
CA GLU A 85 -10.52 9.29 -7.97
C GLU A 85 -12.01 9.45 -8.34
N ASP A 86 -12.84 8.46 -7.96
CA ASP A 86 -14.28 8.51 -8.16
C ASP A 86 -14.94 9.59 -7.30
N ASP A 87 -14.55 9.71 -6.03
CA ASP A 87 -15.05 10.74 -5.12
C ASP A 87 -14.67 12.13 -5.62
N CYS A 88 -13.42 12.35 -6.05
CA CYS A 88 -12.99 13.61 -6.66
C CYS A 88 -13.84 14.04 -7.88
N LYS A 89 -14.46 13.08 -8.58
CA LYS A 89 -15.33 13.35 -9.74
C LYS A 89 -16.80 13.57 -9.36
N LYS A 90 -17.22 13.10 -8.19
CA LYS A 90 -18.63 13.01 -7.77
C LYS A 90 -19.00 13.99 -6.67
N ILE A 91 -18.07 14.39 -5.80
CA ILE A 91 -18.35 15.28 -4.67
C ILE A 91 -17.41 16.48 -4.66
N CYS A 92 -17.92 17.63 -4.20
CA CYS A 92 -17.08 18.81 -4.02
C CYS A 92 -16.31 18.70 -2.69
N PHE A 93 -14.98 18.75 -2.75
CA PHE A 93 -14.10 18.67 -1.58
C PHE A 93 -14.42 19.68 -0.47
N MET A 94 -14.88 20.88 -0.82
CA MET A 94 -15.09 21.96 0.15
C MET A 94 -16.46 21.94 0.85
N CYS A 95 -17.50 21.38 0.23
CA CYS A 95 -18.88 21.50 0.74
C CYS A 95 -19.69 20.20 0.69
N ASP A 96 -19.06 19.09 0.31
CA ASP A 96 -19.62 17.74 0.28
C ASP A 96 -20.88 17.57 -0.61
N ARG A 97 -21.19 18.56 -1.46
CA ARG A 97 -22.30 18.44 -2.40
C ARG A 97 -21.94 17.53 -3.56
N THR A 98 -22.88 16.65 -3.89
CA THR A 98 -22.76 15.72 -5.01
C THR A 98 -22.87 16.44 -6.34
N ARG A 99 -22.27 15.85 -7.37
CA ARG A 99 -22.28 16.31 -8.74
C ARG A 99 -23.71 16.43 -9.26
N GLU A 100 -24.56 15.47 -8.95
CA GLU A 100 -25.96 15.44 -9.37
C GLU A 100 -26.75 16.63 -8.77
N GLN A 101 -26.51 16.96 -7.49
CA GLN A 101 -27.12 18.13 -6.85
C GLN A 101 -26.65 19.43 -7.51
N LEU A 102 -25.36 19.52 -7.83
CA LEU A 102 -24.76 20.73 -8.41
C LEU A 102 -25.19 20.93 -9.87
N GLU A 103 -25.21 19.88 -10.68
CA GLU A 103 -25.72 19.93 -12.06
C GLU A 103 -27.21 20.27 -12.10
N LYS A 104 -28.01 19.76 -11.15
CA LYS A 104 -29.43 20.12 -11.03
C LYS A 104 -29.66 21.60 -10.69
N ASN A 105 -28.81 22.18 -9.83
CA ASN A 105 -28.97 23.56 -9.35
C ASN A 105 -28.34 24.60 -10.27
N LEU A 106 -27.18 24.30 -10.85
CA LEU A 106 -26.39 25.25 -11.65
C LEU A 106 -26.50 25.02 -13.16
N GLY A 107 -27.12 23.91 -13.60
CA GLY A 107 -27.28 23.56 -15.01
C GLY A 107 -26.11 22.74 -15.57
N VAL A 108 -26.05 22.67 -16.91
CA VAL A 108 -25.00 21.94 -17.64
C VAL A 108 -23.62 22.48 -17.24
N ASP A 109 -22.66 21.59 -16.96
CA ASP A 109 -21.32 21.90 -16.42
C ASP A 109 -21.30 22.59 -15.04
N GLY A 110 -22.41 22.55 -14.30
CA GLY A 110 -22.54 23.15 -12.98
C GLY A 110 -21.48 22.69 -11.97
N PHE A 111 -21.16 21.38 -11.95
CA PHE A 111 -20.13 20.84 -11.07
C PHE A 111 -18.74 21.40 -11.38
N ARG A 112 -18.37 21.46 -12.66
CA ARG A 112 -17.06 21.97 -13.10
C ARG A 112 -16.91 23.45 -12.75
N PHE A 113 -17.95 24.25 -12.99
CA PHE A 113 -17.95 25.66 -12.60
C PHE A 113 -17.84 25.81 -11.07
N HIS A 114 -18.54 24.98 -10.31
CA HIS A 114 -18.50 25.03 -8.85
C HIS A 114 -17.08 24.79 -8.31
N ILE A 115 -16.39 23.73 -8.75
CA ILE A 115 -15.04 23.38 -8.23
C ILE A 115 -13.92 24.30 -8.73
N HIS A 116 -14.10 25.01 -9.84
CA HIS A 116 -13.06 25.89 -10.39
C HIS A 116 -13.26 27.38 -10.07
N ASN A 117 -14.51 27.82 -9.88
CA ASN A 117 -14.81 29.26 -9.78
C ASN A 117 -15.44 29.64 -8.44
N GLN A 118 -16.06 28.71 -7.72
CA GLN A 118 -16.67 28.98 -6.42
C GLN A 118 -15.85 28.37 -5.29
N HIS A 119 -15.60 27.06 -5.37
CA HIS A 119 -14.94 26.26 -4.33
C HIS A 119 -13.62 25.69 -4.86
N TYR A 120 -12.77 26.54 -5.43
CA TYR A 120 -11.44 26.13 -5.84
C TYR A 120 -10.55 25.97 -4.61
N MET A 121 -10.14 24.72 -4.32
CA MET A 121 -9.45 24.35 -3.08
C MET A 121 -8.22 25.23 -2.79
N TRP A 122 -7.45 25.57 -3.81
CA TRP A 122 -6.23 26.36 -3.65
C TRP A 122 -6.49 27.80 -3.23
N ASP A 123 -7.63 28.38 -3.58
CA ASP A 123 -7.98 29.73 -3.15
C ASP A 123 -8.14 29.81 -1.63
N TYR A 124 -8.62 28.75 -0.98
CA TYR A 124 -8.68 28.68 0.48
C TYR A 124 -7.28 28.65 1.10
N ILE A 125 -6.36 27.86 0.53
CA ILE A 125 -4.96 27.79 0.99
C ILE A 125 -4.27 29.15 0.82
N PHE A 126 -4.44 29.78 -0.34
CA PHE A 126 -3.90 31.11 -0.61
C PHE A 126 -4.51 32.16 0.31
N PHE A 127 -5.80 32.05 0.63
CA PHE A 127 -6.46 32.96 1.57
C PHE A 127 -5.91 32.81 2.99
N ILE A 128 -5.68 31.58 3.48
CA ILE A 128 -5.06 31.33 4.78
C ILE A 128 -3.65 31.94 4.84
N ALA A 129 -2.82 31.68 3.81
CA ALA A 129 -1.48 32.26 3.71
C ALA A 129 -1.51 33.80 3.64
N TYR A 130 -2.47 34.35 2.90
CA TYR A 130 -2.71 35.79 2.81
C TYR A 130 -3.03 36.38 4.19
N LEU A 131 -3.95 35.80 4.94
CA LEU A 131 -4.33 36.27 6.28
C LEU A 131 -3.14 36.26 7.24
N GLY A 132 -2.33 35.20 7.23
CA GLY A 132 -1.11 35.11 8.03
C GLY A 132 -0.13 36.25 7.71
N SER A 133 0.22 36.41 6.43
CA SER A 133 1.14 37.47 6.00
C SER A 133 0.60 38.88 6.27
N LYS A 134 -0.71 39.09 6.19
CA LYS A 134 -1.34 40.38 6.47
C LYS A 134 -1.32 40.71 7.95
N GLN A 135 -1.61 39.73 8.82
CA GLN A 135 -1.53 39.91 10.26
C GLN A 135 -0.10 40.30 10.68
N GLU A 136 0.93 39.67 10.11
CA GLU A 136 2.32 40.01 10.39
C GLU A 136 2.69 41.43 9.97
N ARG A 137 2.25 41.88 8.79
CA ARG A 137 2.58 43.20 8.25
C ARG A 137 1.82 44.35 8.92
N GLU A 138 0.52 44.17 9.14
CA GLU A 138 -0.37 45.25 9.61
C GLU A 138 -0.62 45.20 11.12
N GLY A 139 -0.22 44.12 11.79
CA GLY A 139 -0.49 43.85 13.21
C GLY A 139 -1.95 43.49 13.51
N GLN A 140 -2.91 44.14 12.82
CA GLN A 140 -4.34 43.86 12.93
C GLN A 140 -5.05 43.93 11.59
N ILE A 141 -5.91 42.95 11.32
CA ILE A 141 -6.77 42.91 10.14
C ILE A 141 -7.99 43.80 10.36
N LYS A 142 -8.16 44.82 9.49
CA LYS A 142 -9.26 45.79 9.56
C LYS A 142 -10.58 45.28 8.96
N ASN A 143 -10.50 44.35 8.02
CA ASN A 143 -11.69 43.77 7.39
C ASN A 143 -12.37 42.78 8.35
N THR A 144 -13.65 43.00 8.63
CA THR A 144 -14.44 42.18 9.58
C THR A 144 -14.48 40.71 9.19
N THR A 145 -14.66 40.40 7.90
CA THR A 145 -14.77 39.01 7.43
C THR A 145 -13.44 38.28 7.53
N GLU A 146 -12.35 38.93 7.10
CA GLU A 146 -11.00 38.37 7.19
C GLU A 146 -10.59 38.16 8.65
N ARG A 147 -10.94 39.09 9.54
CA ARG A 147 -10.71 38.95 10.98
C ARG A 147 -11.50 37.78 11.57
N TYR A 148 -12.78 37.64 11.21
CA TYR A 148 -13.60 36.51 11.64
C TYR A 148 -12.96 35.17 11.27
N VAL A 149 -12.53 35.00 10.02
CA VAL A 149 -11.88 33.76 9.56
C VAL A 149 -10.55 33.54 10.29
N LEU A 150 -9.74 34.59 10.46
CA LEU A 150 -8.49 34.50 11.18
C LEU A 150 -8.67 34.08 12.65
N ASP A 151 -9.67 34.62 13.32
CA ASP A 151 -9.99 34.26 14.71
C ASP A 151 -10.44 32.80 14.79
N LYS A 152 -11.26 32.33 13.84
CA LYS A 152 -11.64 30.90 13.73
C LYS A 152 -10.46 29.97 13.49
N ILE A 153 -9.53 30.35 12.61
CA ILE A 153 -8.30 29.57 12.37
C ILE A 153 -7.44 29.49 13.64
N LYS A 154 -7.34 30.56 14.43
CA LYS A 154 -6.60 30.56 15.71
C LYS A 154 -7.24 29.69 16.77
N GLU A 155 -8.57 29.55 16.73
CA GLU A 155 -9.35 28.69 17.61
C GLU A 155 -9.38 27.22 17.14
N ASP A 156 -8.71 26.89 16.03
CA ASP A 156 -8.79 25.59 15.36
C ASP A 156 -10.26 25.19 15.02
N ASP A 157 -11.09 26.19 14.76
CA ASP A 157 -12.50 26.01 14.39
C ASP A 157 -12.65 26.10 12.87
N HIS A 158 -13.09 25.01 12.25
CA HIS A 158 -13.25 24.90 10.79
C HIS A 158 -14.65 25.31 10.29
N SER A 159 -15.55 25.80 11.15
CA SER A 159 -16.93 26.19 10.79
C SER A 159 -17.04 27.37 9.81
N TRP A 160 -15.93 28.04 9.50
CA TRP A 160 -15.87 29.06 8.45
C TRP A 160 -15.81 28.47 7.03
N LEU A 161 -15.47 27.18 6.90
CA LEU A 161 -15.59 26.43 5.66
C LEU A 161 -17.07 26.07 5.41
N PRO A 162 -17.49 26.01 4.13
CA PRO A 162 -18.90 25.82 3.75
C PRO A 162 -19.44 24.40 3.93
#